data_AF-A0A9N9KH68-F1
#
_entry.id   AF-A0A9N9KH68-F1
#
_cell.length_a   1.000
_cell.length_b   1.000
_cell.length_c   1.000
_cell.angle_alpha   90.00
_cell.angle_beta   90.00
_cell.angle_gamma   90.00
#
_symmetry.space_group_name_H-M   'P 1'
#
loop_
_entity.id
_entity.type
_entity.pdbx_description
1 polymer ?
#
loop_
_entity_poly.entity_id
_entity_poly.type
_entity_poly.pdbx_seq_one_letter_code
_entity_poly.pdbx_strand_id
1 'polypeptide(L)'
;MNSGSIYPLLKHDYPNNPIFKKDLYNAVYQFRATNNPGDSDASQMLQILLSWKEFDPLWVVKSHLDSFSRRLNRLLWMSPSQRSLYAISMMLSRIVATAVINDETLDTFQWIFTTLFEEMGINPKVIFTDSDPSMISVIKEIHPNINHLLCIFHIDMNLQKKLKCKLRPHFEEFHQKFYICNQFTAGAQSIQKIKSINKQIYDKVDQ
;
A
#
# COMPACT_ATOMS: atom_id res chain seq x y z
N MET A 1 9.02 7.27 24.28
CA MET A 1 7.82 6.53 24.75
C MET A 1 6.66 6.72 23.76
N ASN A 2 5.94 5.66 23.39
CA ASN A 2 4.80 5.71 22.46
C ASN A 2 3.46 5.47 23.20
N SER A 3 2.34 5.77 22.55
CA SER A 3 1.01 5.61 23.16
C SER A 3 0.73 4.17 23.62
N GLY A 4 1.30 3.17 22.95
CA GLY A 4 1.24 1.76 23.34
C GLY A 4 1.92 1.46 24.69
N SER A 5 3.06 2.10 24.95
CA SER A 5 3.78 1.99 26.24
C SER A 5 3.16 2.83 27.36
N ILE A 6 2.47 3.92 27.02
CA ILE A 6 1.90 4.87 28.00
C ILE A 6 0.50 4.43 28.45
N TYR A 7 -0.26 3.80 27.55
CA TYR A 7 -1.65 3.39 27.84
C TYR A 7 -1.78 2.46 29.07
N PRO A 8 -0.95 1.41 29.24
CA PRO A 8 -1.03 0.54 30.42
C PRO A 8 -0.71 1.29 31.72
N LEU A 9 0.23 2.22 31.68
CA LEU A 9 0.63 3.02 32.85
C LEU A 9 -0.48 3.97 33.27
N LEU A 10 -1.07 4.72 32.33
CA LEU A 10 -2.17 5.63 32.65
C LEU A 10 -3.42 4.88 33.13
N LYS A 11 -3.68 3.68 32.62
CA LYS A 11 -4.80 2.86 33.08
C LYS A 11 -4.57 2.30 34.48
N HIS A 12 -3.33 2.03 34.84
CA HIS A 12 -2.94 1.64 36.19
C HIS A 12 -3.07 2.82 37.17
N ASP A 13 -2.59 4.00 36.80
CA ASP A 13 -2.54 5.18 37.68
C ASP A 13 -3.89 5.91 37.80
N TYR A 14 -4.77 5.78 36.79
CA TYR A 14 -6.10 6.41 36.75
C TYR A 14 -7.20 5.40 36.41
N PRO A 15 -7.46 4.39 37.27
CA PRO A 15 -8.36 3.27 36.95
C PRO A 15 -9.84 3.68 36.78
N ASN A 16 -10.24 4.79 37.40
CA ASN A 16 -11.62 5.29 37.35
C ASN A 16 -11.86 6.32 36.23
N ASN A 17 -10.82 6.68 35.47
CA ASN A 17 -10.94 7.66 34.40
C ASN A 17 -11.00 6.93 33.05
N PRO A 18 -12.04 7.16 32.23
CA PRO A 18 -12.11 6.56 30.91
C PRO A 18 -11.04 7.15 29.99
N ILE A 19 -9.99 6.37 29.73
CA ILE A 19 -8.92 6.75 28.80
C ILE A 19 -9.16 6.05 27.46
N PHE A 20 -9.51 6.84 26.44
CA PHE A 20 -9.65 6.34 25.07
C PHE A 20 -8.29 6.30 24.38
N LYS A 21 -7.97 5.16 23.75
CA LYS A 21 -6.70 4.98 23.03
C LYS A 21 -6.50 6.02 21.92
N LYS A 22 -7.59 6.43 21.26
CA LYS A 22 -7.57 7.46 20.20
C LYS A 22 -7.17 8.82 20.76
N ASP A 23 -7.74 9.22 21.89
CA ASP A 23 -7.45 10.52 22.50
C ASP A 23 -6.03 10.54 23.07
N LEU A 24 -5.58 9.44 23.67
CA LEU A 24 -4.19 9.30 24.10
C LEU A 24 -3.22 9.36 22.91
N TYR A 25 -3.53 8.67 21.81
CA TYR A 25 -2.73 8.73 20.59
C TYR A 25 -2.64 10.17 20.07
N ASN A 26 -3.77 10.86 19.97
CA ASN A 26 -3.84 12.25 19.53
C ASN A 26 -3.05 13.17 20.47
N ALA A 27 -3.19 13.02 21.80
CA ALA A 27 -2.46 13.82 22.78
C ALA A 27 -0.93 13.60 22.69
N VAL A 28 -0.49 12.34 22.56
CA VAL A 28 0.94 12.00 22.38
C VAL A 28 1.46 12.55 21.05
N TYR A 29 0.65 12.49 19.98
CA TYR A 29 0.99 13.07 18.69
C TYR A 29 1.18 14.60 18.80
N GLN A 30 0.23 15.33 19.39
CA GLN A 30 0.33 16.77 19.59
C GLN A 30 1.53 17.14 20.48
N PHE A 31 1.73 16.40 21.57
CA PHE A 31 2.89 16.60 22.45
C PHE A 31 4.22 16.43 21.70
N ARG A 32 4.33 15.43 20.82
CA ARG A 32 5.53 15.23 19.98
C ARG A 32 5.69 16.34 18.95
N ALA A 33 4.61 16.75 18.29
CA ALA A 33 4.64 17.84 17.31
C ALA A 33 5.12 19.16 17.93
N THR A 34 4.77 19.43 19.19
CA THR A 34 5.19 20.65 19.90
C THR A 34 6.61 20.56 20.48
N ASN A 35 7.02 19.39 20.98
CA ASN A 35 8.27 19.26 21.75
C ASN A 35 9.45 18.64 20.99
N ASN A 36 9.20 17.94 19.87
CA ASN A 36 10.23 17.47 18.96
C ASN A 36 9.97 18.08 17.58
N PRO A 37 10.37 19.34 17.35
CA PRO A 37 10.18 20.01 16.06
C PRO A 37 11.07 19.45 14.94
N GLY A 38 11.88 18.42 15.23
CA GLY A 38 12.64 17.69 14.21
C GLY A 38 11.73 17.10 13.15
N ASP A 39 12.25 16.96 11.93
CA ASP A 39 11.51 16.49 10.76
C ASP A 39 10.71 15.22 11.09
N SER A 40 9.40 15.25 10.83
CA SER A 40 8.55 14.05 10.96
C SER A 40 9.10 12.88 10.13
N ASP A 41 8.76 11.64 10.46
CA ASP A 41 9.20 10.45 9.70
C ASP A 41 8.92 10.62 8.19
N ALA A 42 7.79 11.23 7.83
CA ALA A 42 7.43 11.54 6.44
C ALA A 42 8.33 12.60 5.79
N SER A 43 8.74 13.63 6.55
CA SER A 43 9.67 14.66 6.08
C SER A 43 11.07 14.07 5.89
N GLN A 44 11.57 13.31 6.87
CA GLN A 44 12.87 12.63 6.76
C GLN A 44 12.90 11.67 5.57
N MET A 45 11.85 10.88 5.39
CA MET A 45 11.73 9.96 4.26
C MET A 45 11.76 10.71 2.92
N LEU A 46 11.02 11.82 2.79
CA LEU A 46 11.04 12.63 1.58
C LEU A 46 12.43 13.21 1.32
N GLN A 47 13.10 13.75 2.35
CA GLN A 47 14.45 14.30 2.22
C GLN A 47 15.46 13.23 1.78
N ILE A 48 15.40 12.03 2.36
CA ILE A 48 16.25 10.90 1.94
C ILE A 48 16.02 10.58 0.46
N LEU A 49 14.77 10.44 0.01
CA LEU A 49 14.46 10.16 -1.39
C LEU A 49 14.95 11.26 -2.33
N LEU A 50 14.80 12.53 -1.94
CA LEU A 50 15.28 13.67 -2.73
C LEU A 50 16.82 13.65 -2.81
N SER A 51 17.53 13.41 -1.72
CA SER A 51 19.00 13.29 -1.74
C SER A 51 19.49 12.13 -2.62
N TRP A 52 18.78 11.00 -2.64
CA TRP A 52 19.10 9.89 -3.55
C TRP A 52 18.89 10.29 -5.01
N LYS A 53 17.87 11.09 -5.30
CA LYS A 53 17.60 11.62 -6.63
C LYS A 53 18.64 12.67 -7.08
N GLU A 54 19.15 13.48 -6.15
CA GLU A 54 20.26 14.38 -6.45
C GLU A 54 21.54 13.62 -6.80
N PHE A 55 21.80 12.50 -6.09
CA PHE A 55 22.96 11.64 -6.35
C PHE A 55 22.83 10.81 -7.64
N ASP A 56 21.65 10.23 -7.89
CA ASP A 56 21.35 9.51 -9.13
C ASP A 56 20.00 10.02 -9.71
N PRO A 57 20.05 10.87 -10.76
CA PRO A 57 18.87 11.43 -11.39
C PRO A 57 17.89 10.41 -11.98
N LEU A 58 18.28 9.13 -12.09
CA LEU A 58 17.39 8.06 -12.53
C LEU A 58 16.34 7.68 -11.50
N TRP A 59 16.50 8.08 -10.22
CA TRP A 59 15.42 7.97 -9.24
C TRP A 59 14.22 8.80 -9.67
N VAL A 60 13.04 8.17 -9.64
CA VAL A 60 11.77 8.87 -9.75
C VAL A 60 11.29 9.15 -8.33
N VAL A 61 11.01 10.41 -8.04
CA VAL A 61 10.40 10.85 -6.77
C VAL A 61 9.38 11.90 -7.13
N LYS A 62 8.11 11.64 -6.82
CA LYS A 62 6.97 12.52 -7.06
C LYS A 62 6.25 12.71 -5.75
N SER A 63 6.01 13.94 -5.35
CA SER A 63 5.32 14.27 -4.12
C SER A 63 4.25 15.32 -4.36
N HIS A 64 3.21 15.28 -3.53
CA HIS A 64 2.19 16.32 -3.45
C HIS A 64 2.06 16.75 -1.99
N LEU A 65 2.33 18.04 -1.74
CA LEU A 65 2.13 18.67 -0.45
C LEU A 65 0.78 19.38 -0.44
N ASP A 66 0.05 19.27 0.66
CA ASP A 66 -1.11 20.12 0.89
C ASP A 66 -0.67 21.59 0.98
N SER A 67 -1.25 22.44 0.14
CA SER A 67 -0.82 23.85 0.05
C SER A 67 -1.06 24.62 1.35
N PHE A 68 -2.04 24.22 2.17
CA PHE A 68 -2.39 24.92 3.40
C PHE A 68 -1.64 24.39 4.62
N SER A 69 -1.69 23.08 4.84
CA SER A 69 -1.08 22.42 6.01
C SER A 69 0.39 22.06 5.82
N ARG A 70 0.92 22.16 4.58
CA ARG A 70 2.26 21.70 4.18
C ARG A 70 2.54 20.23 4.51
N ARG A 71 1.48 19.45 4.72
CA ARG A 71 1.59 18.01 4.97
C ARG A 71 1.81 17.26 3.67
N LEU A 72 2.60 16.20 3.74
CA LEU A 72 2.78 15.29 2.64
C LEU A 72 1.51 14.45 2.45
N ASN A 73 0.78 14.70 1.37
CA ASN A 73 -0.45 13.98 1.06
C ASN A 73 -0.18 12.73 0.23
N ARG A 74 0.75 12.84 -0.73
CA ARG A 74 1.09 11.75 -1.66
C ARG A 74 2.58 11.75 -1.92
N LEU A 75 3.17 10.57 -1.95
CA LEU A 75 4.58 10.35 -2.27
C LEU A 75 4.69 9.06 -3.07
N LEU A 76 5.31 9.14 -4.24
CA LEU A 76 5.59 7.99 -5.10
C LEU A 76 7.07 8.01 -5.47
N TRP A 77 7.71 6.84 -5.42
CA TRP A 77 9.09 6.71 -5.86
C TRP A 77 9.37 5.41 -6.60
N MET A 78 10.40 5.45 -7.43
CA MET A 78 10.98 4.31 -8.14
C MET A 78 12.51 4.43 -8.08
N SER A 79 13.20 3.35 -7.73
CA SER A 79 14.65 3.30 -7.79
C SER A 79 15.15 3.12 -9.23
N PRO A 80 16.41 3.49 -9.52
CA PRO A 80 17.03 3.27 -10.82
C PRO A 80 16.96 1.81 -11.24
N SER A 81 17.22 0.87 -10.32
CA SER A 81 17.12 -0.56 -10.61
C SER A 81 15.70 -0.96 -10.98
N GLN A 82 14.67 -0.45 -10.29
CA GLN A 82 13.29 -0.70 -10.68
C GLN A 82 13.08 -0.22 -12.12
N ARG A 83 13.46 1.02 -12.42
CA ARG A 83 13.32 1.63 -13.74
C ARG A 83 14.03 0.86 -14.85
N SER A 84 15.28 0.41 -14.62
CA SER A 84 16.09 -0.35 -15.58
C SER A 84 15.60 -1.77 -15.81
N LEU A 85 15.09 -2.43 -14.76
CA LEU A 85 14.66 -3.83 -14.83
C LEU A 85 13.34 -4.01 -15.62
N TYR A 86 12.60 -2.92 -15.90
CA TYR A 86 11.43 -2.96 -16.78
C TYR A 86 11.75 -3.33 -18.22
N ALA A 87 12.95 -3.00 -18.71
CA ALA A 87 13.31 -3.20 -20.11
C ALA A 87 13.82 -4.61 -20.45
N ILE A 88 14.26 -5.40 -19.45
CA ILE A 88 15.21 -6.51 -19.69
C ILE A 88 14.60 -7.90 -19.40
N SER A 89 13.48 -8.02 -18.68
CA SER A 89 12.95 -9.35 -18.35
C SER A 89 11.44 -9.40 -18.03
N MET A 90 10.66 -9.97 -18.95
CA MET A 90 9.20 -10.13 -18.86
C MET A 90 8.71 -11.37 -18.09
N MET A 91 9.58 -12.19 -17.50
CA MET A 91 9.18 -13.49 -16.90
C MET A 91 9.13 -13.53 -15.36
N LEU A 92 9.42 -12.43 -14.66
CA LEU A 92 9.40 -12.41 -13.18
C LEU A 92 8.49 -11.31 -12.63
N SER A 93 7.80 -11.62 -11.52
CA SER A 93 7.09 -10.62 -10.71
C SER A 93 8.08 -9.66 -10.07
N ARG A 94 7.86 -8.34 -10.19
CA ARG A 94 8.73 -7.28 -9.67
C ARG A 94 7.90 -6.12 -9.12
N ILE A 95 8.46 -5.41 -8.14
CA ILE A 95 7.87 -4.18 -7.61
C ILE A 95 8.32 -3.00 -8.48
N VAL A 96 7.35 -2.25 -8.99
CA VAL A 96 7.57 -1.20 -10.00
C VAL A 96 7.67 0.20 -9.46
N ALA A 97 6.89 0.46 -8.44
CA ALA A 97 6.87 1.70 -7.72
C ALA A 97 6.35 1.40 -6.32
N THR A 98 6.60 2.35 -5.43
CA THR A 98 5.93 2.40 -4.15
C THR A 98 5.27 3.76 -4.02
N ALA A 99 4.05 3.79 -3.49
CA ALA A 99 3.33 5.01 -3.19
C ALA A 99 2.82 4.99 -1.74
N VAL A 100 2.93 6.14 -1.07
CA VAL A 100 2.30 6.44 0.21
C VAL A 100 1.28 7.53 -0.03
N ILE A 101 0.04 7.28 0.37
CA ILE A 101 -1.11 8.16 0.14
C ILE A 101 -1.88 8.36 1.44
N ASN A 102 -2.42 9.56 1.62
CA ASN A 102 -3.21 9.92 2.79
C ASN A 102 -4.71 9.55 2.65
N ASP A 103 -5.19 9.35 1.43
CA ASP A 103 -6.59 9.01 1.13
C ASP A 103 -6.70 8.11 -0.11
N GLU A 104 -7.82 7.40 -0.23
CA GLU A 104 -8.15 6.50 -1.34
C GLU A 104 -9.25 7.12 -2.23
N THR A 105 -8.96 8.30 -2.78
CA THR A 105 -9.89 9.04 -3.65
C THR A 105 -9.60 8.84 -5.14
N LEU A 106 -10.57 9.19 -5.98
CA LEU A 106 -10.43 9.17 -7.44
C LEU A 106 -9.21 10.00 -7.90
N ASP A 107 -9.07 11.22 -7.38
CA ASP A 107 -7.94 12.11 -7.69
C ASP A 107 -6.60 11.50 -7.26
N THR A 108 -6.55 10.83 -6.10
CA THR A 108 -5.35 10.12 -5.65
C THR A 108 -4.96 8.99 -6.58
N PHE A 109 -5.90 8.13 -6.97
CA PHE A 109 -5.59 7.02 -7.87
C PHE A 109 -5.28 7.49 -9.28
N GLN A 110 -5.94 8.54 -9.77
CA GLN A 110 -5.63 9.15 -11.07
C GLN A 110 -4.18 9.64 -11.09
N TRP A 111 -3.75 10.33 -10.04
CA TRP A 111 -2.37 10.76 -9.90
C TRP A 111 -1.38 9.58 -9.87
N ILE A 112 -1.68 8.50 -9.12
CA ILE A 112 -0.82 7.31 -9.06
C ILE A 112 -0.69 6.67 -10.45
N PHE A 113 -1.82 6.32 -11.10
CA PHE A 113 -1.78 5.56 -12.35
C PHE A 113 -1.18 6.37 -13.50
N THR A 114 -1.51 7.66 -13.60
CA THR A 114 -0.93 8.56 -14.61
C THR A 114 0.59 8.63 -14.45
N THR A 115 1.06 8.93 -13.22
CA THR A 115 2.49 8.98 -12.90
C THR A 115 3.17 7.65 -13.22
N LEU A 116 2.54 6.55 -12.85
CA LEU A 116 3.08 5.21 -13.03
C LEU A 116 3.26 4.88 -14.52
N PHE A 117 2.26 5.14 -15.37
CA PHE A 117 2.34 4.83 -16.80
C PHE A 117 3.28 5.77 -17.55
N GLU A 118 3.32 7.06 -17.21
CA GLU A 118 4.24 8.02 -17.78
C GLU A 118 5.70 7.63 -17.51
N GLU A 119 6.03 7.30 -16.26
CA GLU A 119 7.41 7.01 -15.86
C GLU A 119 7.87 5.61 -16.30
N MET A 120 6.94 4.64 -16.42
CA MET A 120 7.26 3.33 -16.97
C MET A 120 7.31 3.30 -18.50
N GLY A 121 6.63 4.23 -19.19
CA GLY A 121 6.55 4.25 -20.66
C GLY A 121 5.91 3.00 -21.26
N ILE A 122 5.08 2.29 -20.49
CA ILE A 122 4.39 1.07 -20.94
C ILE A 122 2.88 1.27 -20.89
N ASN A 123 2.19 0.57 -21.80
CA ASN A 123 0.74 0.49 -21.80
C ASN A 123 0.32 -0.95 -21.41
N PRO A 124 -0.01 -1.20 -20.13
CA PRO A 124 -0.35 -2.55 -19.69
C PRO A 124 -1.66 -3.02 -20.33
N LYS A 125 -1.72 -4.27 -20.81
CA LYS A 125 -2.95 -4.82 -21.41
C LYS A 125 -4.01 -5.20 -20.38
N VAL A 126 -3.56 -5.50 -19.16
CA VAL A 126 -4.38 -6.01 -18.07
C VAL A 126 -3.89 -5.39 -16.76
N ILE A 127 -4.80 -4.94 -15.92
CA ILE A 127 -4.51 -4.46 -14.56
C ILE A 127 -5.36 -5.24 -13.57
N PHE A 128 -4.72 -5.71 -12.49
CA PHE A 128 -5.39 -6.35 -11.37
C PHE A 128 -5.38 -5.40 -10.16
N THR A 129 -6.55 -4.97 -9.67
CA THR A 129 -6.67 -4.21 -8.41
C THR A 129 -7.64 -4.89 -7.46
N ASP A 130 -7.84 -4.35 -6.27
CA ASP A 130 -9.02 -4.72 -5.47
C ASP A 130 -10.32 -4.20 -6.12
N SER A 131 -11.44 -4.35 -5.42
CA SER A 131 -12.76 -3.88 -5.87
C SER A 131 -13.04 -2.43 -5.48
N ASP A 132 -12.03 -1.58 -5.29
CA ASP A 132 -12.24 -0.17 -4.97
C ASP A 132 -12.94 0.57 -6.14
N PRO A 133 -14.09 1.23 -5.90
CA PRO A 133 -14.82 1.95 -6.94
C PRO A 133 -14.02 3.07 -7.60
N SER A 134 -13.17 3.77 -6.85
CA SER A 134 -12.36 4.88 -7.34
C SER A 134 -11.28 4.35 -8.30
N MET A 135 -10.57 3.27 -7.95
CA MET A 135 -9.61 2.63 -8.87
C MET A 135 -10.27 2.14 -10.15
N ILE A 136 -11.43 1.48 -10.05
CA ILE A 136 -12.19 0.98 -11.21
C ILE A 136 -12.57 2.14 -12.13
N SER A 137 -13.04 3.26 -11.57
CA SER A 137 -13.43 4.44 -12.34
C SER A 137 -12.23 5.04 -13.06
N VAL A 138 -11.13 5.26 -12.34
CA VAL A 138 -9.91 5.86 -12.88
C VAL A 138 -9.34 5.04 -14.04
N ILE A 139 -9.21 3.72 -13.88
CA ILE A 139 -8.62 2.85 -14.91
C ILE A 139 -9.43 2.92 -16.21
N LYS A 140 -10.77 2.94 -16.10
CA LYS A 140 -11.66 3.08 -17.26
C LYS A 140 -11.54 4.45 -17.94
N GLU A 141 -11.30 5.50 -17.16
CA GLU A 141 -11.15 6.86 -17.66
C GLU A 141 -9.81 7.09 -18.35
N ILE A 142 -8.71 6.73 -17.70
CA ILE A 142 -7.35 7.00 -18.22
C ILE A 142 -6.99 6.06 -19.39
N HIS A 143 -7.53 4.84 -19.39
CA HIS A 143 -7.19 3.83 -20.38
C HIS A 143 -8.36 2.86 -20.63
N PRO A 144 -9.37 3.26 -21.41
CA PRO A 144 -10.57 2.45 -21.65
C PRO A 144 -10.30 1.10 -22.34
N ASN A 145 -9.15 0.96 -23.00
CA ASN A 145 -8.75 -0.26 -23.69
C ASN A 145 -8.07 -1.31 -22.77
N ILE A 146 -7.82 -0.98 -21.50
CA ILE A 146 -7.19 -1.90 -20.55
C ILE A 146 -8.24 -2.83 -19.96
N ASN A 147 -7.93 -4.12 -19.93
CA ASN A 147 -8.75 -5.09 -19.22
C ASN A 147 -8.50 -4.98 -17.72
N HIS A 148 -9.46 -4.39 -17.01
CA HIS A 148 -9.44 -4.37 -15.55
C HIS A 148 -10.00 -5.68 -14.99
N LEU A 149 -9.25 -6.31 -14.09
CA LEU A 149 -9.63 -7.55 -13.41
C LEU A 149 -9.47 -7.38 -11.89
N LEU A 150 -10.25 -8.16 -11.14
CA LEU A 150 -10.11 -8.19 -9.69
C LEU A 150 -8.93 -9.07 -9.27
N CYS A 151 -8.17 -8.59 -8.30
CA CYS A 151 -7.02 -9.27 -7.75
C CYS A 151 -7.47 -10.48 -6.92
N ILE A 152 -7.06 -11.68 -7.35
CA ILE A 152 -7.41 -12.94 -6.70
C ILE A 152 -6.99 -12.99 -5.23
N PHE A 153 -5.93 -12.28 -4.85
CA PHE A 153 -5.51 -12.18 -3.46
C PHE A 153 -6.55 -11.47 -2.58
N HIS A 154 -7.08 -10.34 -3.04
CA HIS A 154 -8.10 -9.60 -2.30
C HIS A 154 -9.43 -10.37 -2.28
N ILE A 155 -9.75 -11.09 -3.35
CA ILE A 155 -10.90 -12.01 -3.37
C ILE A 155 -10.70 -13.10 -2.33
N ASP A 156 -9.57 -13.79 -2.33
CA ASP A 156 -9.24 -14.85 -1.37
C ASP A 156 -9.33 -14.36 0.08
N MET A 157 -8.76 -13.19 0.37
CA MET A 157 -8.86 -12.58 1.70
C MET A 157 -10.34 -12.31 2.07
N ASN A 158 -11.15 -11.85 1.14
CA ASN A 158 -12.59 -11.65 1.35
C ASN A 158 -13.35 -12.97 1.55
N LEU A 159 -13.03 -14.03 0.80
CA LEU A 159 -13.62 -15.36 0.97
C LEU A 159 -13.31 -15.89 2.38
N GLN A 160 -12.05 -15.81 2.81
CA GLN A 160 -11.65 -16.24 4.15
C GLN A 160 -12.36 -15.43 5.24
N LYS A 161 -12.41 -14.09 5.11
CA LYS A 161 -13.07 -13.23 6.11
C LYS A 161 -14.57 -13.46 6.20
N LYS A 162 -15.26 -13.61 5.06
CA LYS A 162 -16.74 -13.58 5.01
C LYS A 162 -17.39 -14.96 4.98
N LEU A 163 -16.69 -15.98 4.45
CA LEU A 163 -17.28 -17.29 4.19
C LEU A 163 -16.70 -18.41 5.06
N LYS A 164 -15.50 -18.28 5.61
CA LYS A 164 -14.87 -19.35 6.43
C LYS A 164 -15.76 -19.82 7.57
N CYS A 165 -16.28 -18.90 8.38
CA CYS A 165 -17.18 -19.24 9.49
C CYS A 165 -18.59 -19.68 9.05
N LYS A 166 -19.01 -19.30 7.84
CA LYS A 166 -20.35 -19.64 7.31
C LYS A 166 -20.38 -21.04 6.70
N LEU A 167 -19.33 -21.40 5.96
CA LEU A 167 -19.21 -22.70 5.28
C LEU A 167 -18.62 -23.79 6.20
N ARG A 168 -17.92 -23.40 7.28
CA ARG A 168 -17.38 -24.30 8.30
C ARG A 168 -16.63 -25.49 7.67
N PRO A 169 -16.99 -26.79 7.82
CA PRO A 169 -16.14 -27.85 7.31
C PRO A 169 -16.08 -27.86 5.77
N HIS A 170 -17.07 -27.26 5.10
CA HIS A 170 -17.12 -27.18 3.64
C HIS A 170 -16.26 -26.04 3.06
N PHE A 171 -15.65 -25.18 3.90
CA PHE A 171 -14.87 -24.05 3.40
C PHE A 171 -13.67 -24.51 2.57
N GLU A 172 -12.92 -25.51 3.02
CA GLU A 172 -11.69 -25.94 2.36
C GLU A 172 -11.97 -26.53 0.98
N GLU A 173 -13.00 -27.38 0.87
CA GLU A 173 -13.44 -27.94 -0.41
C GLU A 173 -13.91 -26.86 -1.38
N PHE A 174 -14.71 -25.91 -0.89
CA PHE A 174 -15.15 -24.75 -1.68
C PHE A 174 -13.95 -23.92 -2.16
N HIS A 175 -13.00 -23.64 -1.25
CA HIS A 175 -11.84 -22.80 -1.52
C HIS A 175 -10.91 -23.43 -2.56
N GLN A 176 -10.65 -24.73 -2.45
CA GLN A 176 -9.89 -25.47 -3.45
C GLN A 176 -10.57 -25.44 -4.82
N LYS A 177 -11.89 -25.71 -4.88
CA LYS A 177 -12.67 -25.64 -6.12
C LYS A 177 -12.64 -24.22 -6.73
N PHE A 178 -12.77 -23.19 -5.89
CA PHE A 178 -12.67 -21.80 -6.32
C PHE A 178 -11.33 -21.50 -7.00
N TYR A 179 -10.21 -21.94 -6.41
CA TYR A 179 -8.88 -21.71 -6.98
C TYR A 179 -8.68 -22.48 -8.29
N ILE A 180 -9.11 -23.73 -8.37
CA ILE A 180 -9.02 -24.53 -9.61
C ILE A 180 -9.75 -23.81 -10.75
N CYS A 181 -10.98 -23.34 -10.53
CA CYS A 181 -11.76 -22.64 -11.55
C CYS A 181 -11.11 -21.32 -12.01
N ASN A 182 -10.43 -20.59 -11.12
CA ASN A 182 -9.80 -19.31 -11.44
C ASN A 182 -8.37 -19.44 -11.99
N GLN A 183 -7.71 -20.57 -11.78
CA GLN A 183 -6.38 -20.84 -12.33
C GLN A 183 -6.42 -21.07 -13.85
N PHE A 184 -7.56 -21.53 -14.38
CA PHE A 184 -7.78 -21.64 -15.84
C PHE A 184 -8.00 -20.29 -16.53
N THR A 185 -8.44 -19.26 -15.82
CA THR A 185 -8.69 -17.92 -16.38
C THR A 185 -7.51 -16.95 -16.20
N ALA A 186 -6.64 -17.19 -15.23
CA ALA A 186 -5.44 -16.39 -15.00
C ALA A 186 -4.20 -17.29 -14.98
N GLY A 187 -3.50 -17.41 -16.11
CA GLY A 187 -2.20 -18.10 -16.23
C GLY A 187 -1.03 -17.44 -15.46
N ALA A 188 -1.29 -16.86 -14.29
CA ALA A 188 -0.35 -16.06 -13.52
C ALA A 188 0.02 -16.75 -12.20
N GLN A 189 1.12 -17.49 -12.20
CA GLN A 189 1.79 -18.01 -11.00
C GLN A 189 2.46 -16.91 -10.13
N SER A 190 2.28 -15.62 -10.46
CA SER A 190 3.09 -14.52 -9.92
C SER A 190 2.72 -14.06 -8.51
N ILE A 191 1.50 -14.33 -8.02
CA ILE A 191 1.01 -13.76 -6.75
C ILE A 191 1.53 -14.54 -5.51
N GLN A 192 1.82 -15.83 -5.64
CA GLN A 192 2.36 -16.63 -4.51
C GLN A 192 3.75 -16.16 -4.07
N LYS A 193 4.56 -15.61 -5.00
CA LYS A 193 5.93 -15.15 -4.70
C LYS A 193 5.95 -13.86 -3.88
N ILE A 194 5.02 -12.93 -4.14
CA ILE A 194 4.86 -11.70 -3.34
C ILE A 194 4.37 -12.04 -1.92
N LYS A 195 3.48 -13.02 -1.76
CA LYS A 195 3.05 -13.53 -0.43
C LYS A 195 4.24 -14.01 0.40
N SER A 196 5.19 -14.74 -0.21
CA SER A 196 6.39 -15.21 0.47
C SER A 196 7.28 -14.05 0.93
N ILE A 197 7.43 -13.01 0.12
CA ILE A 197 8.28 -11.85 0.45
C ILE A 197 7.63 -11.01 1.55
N ASN A 198 6.33 -10.68 1.42
CA ASN A 198 5.63 -9.91 2.44
C ASN A 198 5.57 -10.65 3.77
N LYS A 199 5.32 -11.97 3.76
CA LYS A 199 5.36 -12.79 4.97
C LYS A 199 6.75 -12.81 5.62
N GLN A 200 7.82 -12.96 4.83
CA GLN A 200 9.20 -12.89 5.35
C GLN A 200 9.56 -11.51 5.92
N ILE A 201 8.96 -10.43 5.40
CA ILE A 201 9.14 -9.08 5.95
C ILE A 201 8.39 -8.96 7.28
N TYR A 202 7.13 -9.41 7.36
CA TYR A 202 6.37 -9.42 8.61
C TYR A 202 7.08 -10.24 9.70
N ASP A 203 7.53 -11.45 9.38
CA ASP A 203 8.20 -12.35 10.32
C ASP A 203 9.57 -11.81 10.80
N LYS A 204 10.18 -10.86 10.08
CA LYS A 204 11.45 -10.20 10.46
C LYS A 204 11.28 -8.88 11.20
N VAL A 205 10.11 -8.25 11.11
CA VAL A 205 9.80 -6.99 11.81
C VAL A 205 9.29 -7.27 13.23
N ASP A 206 8.77 -8.48 13.47
CA ASP A 206 8.29 -8.94 14.78
C ASP A 206 9.34 -9.75 15.59
N GLN A 207 10.63 -9.68 15.23
CA GLN A 207 11.79 -10.17 16.01
C GLN A 207 12.68 -9.02 16.46
#